data_AF-A0A7S1WQL4-F1
#
_entry.id   AF-A0A7S1WQL4-F1
#
_cell.length_a   1.000
_cell.length_b   1.000
_cell.length_c   1.000
_cell.angle_alpha   90.00
_cell.angle_beta   90.00
_cell.angle_gamma   90.00
#
_symmetry.space_group_name_H-M   'P 1'
#
loop_
_entity.id
_entity.type
_entity.pdbx_description
1 polymer ?
#
loop_
_entity_poly.entity_id
_entity_poly.type
_entity_poly.pdbx_seq_one_letter_code
_entity_poly.pdbx_strand_id
1 'polypeptide(L)'
;AYWGALRDVSDNEVIRDLHREAGLRTPIDVFMQRLESEEVKAKLRANTEEVLRIGGFGSPTIYVSRPEGPPGFEPEMHWGNDNIELVEAAALRAKGRPWRYHDRCG
;
A
#
# COMPACT_ATOMS: atom_id res chain seq x y z
N ALA A 1 8.13 9.15 -11.72
CA ALA A 1 7.72 8.82 -13.11
C ALA A 1 6.46 9.58 -13.51
N TYR A 2 5.27 9.07 -13.22
CA TYR A 2 3.99 9.62 -13.70
C TYR A 2 3.66 11.01 -13.13
N TRP A 3 3.49 11.12 -11.81
CA TRP A 3 3.02 12.38 -11.19
C TRP A 3 4.04 13.53 -11.19
N GLY A 4 5.34 13.23 -11.14
CA GLY A 4 6.38 14.25 -11.09
C GLY A 4 7.01 14.60 -12.44
N ALA A 5 7.12 13.64 -13.36
CA ALA A 5 7.85 13.79 -14.62
C ALA A 5 7.00 13.45 -15.86
N LEU A 6 5.70 13.15 -15.67
CA LEU A 6 4.74 12.86 -16.75
C LEU A 6 5.17 11.75 -17.72
N ARG A 7 6.04 10.82 -17.26
CA ARG A 7 6.42 9.65 -18.04
C ARG A 7 5.25 8.69 -18.15
N ASP A 8 5.04 8.10 -19.32
CA ASP A 8 4.02 7.08 -19.55
C ASP A 8 4.42 5.77 -18.87
N VAL A 9 3.74 5.42 -17.79
CA VAL A 9 4.02 4.19 -17.03
C VAL A 9 3.35 2.95 -17.63
N SER A 10 2.65 3.08 -18.76
CA SER A 10 2.20 1.95 -19.57
C SER A 10 3.24 1.51 -20.61
N ASP A 11 4.30 2.31 -20.84
CA ASP A 11 5.41 1.99 -21.73
C ASP A 11 6.46 1.10 -21.04
N ASN A 12 6.74 -0.05 -21.65
CA ASN A 12 7.72 -1.01 -21.16
C ASN A 12 9.16 -0.47 -21.15
N GLU A 13 9.52 0.50 -21.99
CA GLU A 13 10.84 1.14 -21.93
C GLU A 13 10.95 2.08 -20.73
N VAL A 14 9.87 2.80 -20.40
CA VAL A 14 9.79 3.58 -19.16
C VAL A 14 9.94 2.67 -17.94
N ILE A 15 9.29 1.50 -17.93
CA ILE A 15 9.45 0.52 -16.84
C ILE A 15 10.89 0.00 -16.71
N ARG A 16 11.58 -0.27 -17.84
CA ARG A 16 13.00 -0.70 -17.83
C ARG A 16 13.92 0.35 -17.23
N ASP A 17 13.74 1.60 -17.61
CA ASP A 17 14.52 2.70 -17.06
C ASP A 17 14.25 2.87 -15.55
N LEU A 18 12.99 2.77 -15.12
CA LEU A 18 12.63 2.84 -13.69
C LEU A 18 13.22 1.69 -12.89
N HIS A 19 13.28 0.49 -13.45
CA HIS A 19 13.97 -0.65 -12.83
C HIS A 19 15.46 -0.35 -12.58
N ARG A 20 16.15 0.23 -13.58
CA ARG A 20 17.54 0.66 -13.47
C ARG A 20 17.72 1.77 -12.44
N GLU A 21 16.90 2.82 -12.51
CA GLU A 21 16.92 3.97 -11.59
C GLU A 21 16.68 3.55 -10.13
N ALA A 22 15.76 2.60 -9.89
CA ALA A 22 15.46 2.06 -8.57
C ALA A 22 16.55 1.12 -8.03
N GLY A 23 17.55 0.74 -8.84
CA GLY A 23 18.65 -0.13 -8.43
C GLY A 23 18.18 -1.54 -8.01
N LEU A 24 17.13 -2.06 -8.66
CA LEU A 24 16.57 -3.36 -8.30
C LEU A 24 17.57 -4.49 -8.57
N ARG A 25 17.74 -5.38 -7.58
CA ARG A 25 18.68 -6.51 -7.67
C ARG A 25 18.21 -7.61 -8.62
N THR A 26 16.90 -7.71 -8.87
CA THR A 26 16.34 -8.68 -9.81
C THR A 26 16.80 -8.33 -11.22
N PRO A 27 17.37 -9.24 -12.02
CA PRO A 27 17.73 -8.97 -13.41
C PRO A 27 16.53 -8.45 -14.22
N ILE A 28 16.75 -7.48 -15.11
CA ILE A 28 15.66 -6.80 -15.83
C ILE A 28 14.78 -7.78 -16.63
N ASP A 29 15.38 -8.77 -17.31
CA ASP A 29 14.61 -9.73 -18.10
C ASP A 29 13.71 -10.61 -17.24
N VAL A 30 14.20 -11.02 -16.06
CA VAL A 30 13.41 -11.77 -15.06
C VAL A 30 12.28 -10.91 -14.51
N PHE A 31 12.54 -9.62 -14.26
CA PHE A 31 11.53 -8.68 -13.80
C PHE A 31 10.41 -8.50 -14.84
N MET A 32 10.78 -8.21 -16.10
CA MET A 32 9.82 -8.02 -17.20
C MET A 32 9.01 -9.30 -17.47
N GLN A 33 9.64 -10.48 -17.43
CA GLN A 33 8.93 -11.76 -17.56
C GLN A 33 7.91 -11.96 -16.43
N ARG A 34 8.25 -11.58 -15.19
CA ARG A 34 7.35 -11.73 -14.04
C ARG A 34 6.13 -10.82 -14.13
N LEU A 35 6.26 -9.59 -14.65
CA LEU A 35 5.12 -8.69 -14.87
C LEU A 35 4.04 -9.34 -15.75
N GLU A 36 4.45 -10.15 -16.72
CA GLU A 36 3.54 -10.83 -17.63
C GLU A 36 3.01 -12.18 -17.11
N SER A 37 3.54 -12.68 -16.01
CA SER A 37 3.19 -14.00 -15.49
C SER A 37 1.76 -14.05 -14.96
N GLU A 38 1.07 -15.18 -15.23
CA GLU A 38 -0.28 -15.42 -14.72
C GLU A 38 -0.32 -15.43 -13.18
N GLU A 39 0.76 -15.88 -12.53
CA GLU A 39 0.89 -15.84 -11.08
C GLU A 39 0.80 -14.41 -10.52
N VAL A 40 1.54 -13.46 -11.10
CA VAL A 40 1.53 -12.05 -10.67
C VAL A 40 0.19 -11.40 -10.99
N LYS A 41 -0.39 -11.69 -12.17
CA LYS A 41 -1.72 -11.18 -12.55
C LYS A 41 -2.81 -11.73 -11.63
N ALA A 42 -2.75 -12.99 -11.25
CA ALA A 42 -3.67 -13.60 -10.29
C ALA A 42 -3.55 -12.97 -8.90
N LYS A 43 -2.32 -12.76 -8.41
CA LYS A 43 -2.07 -12.05 -7.13
C LYS A 43 -2.62 -10.63 -7.13
N LEU A 44 -2.45 -9.89 -8.22
CA LEU A 44 -3.01 -8.53 -8.36
C LEU A 44 -4.54 -8.54 -8.26
N ARG A 45 -5.21 -9.50 -8.91
CA ARG A 45 -6.68 -9.68 -8.82
C ARG A 45 -7.12 -10.05 -7.41
N ALA A 46 -6.47 -11.04 -6.79
CA ALA A 46 -6.78 -11.48 -5.44
C ALA A 46 -6.64 -10.34 -4.41
N ASN A 47 -5.60 -9.51 -4.52
CA ASN A 47 -5.44 -8.33 -3.67
C ASN A 47 -6.59 -7.32 -3.86
N THR A 48 -7.08 -7.17 -5.09
CA THR A 48 -8.22 -6.29 -5.39
C THR A 48 -9.52 -6.85 -4.80
N GLU A 49 -9.75 -8.15 -4.93
CA GLU A 49 -10.90 -8.84 -4.32
C GLU A 49 -10.88 -8.76 -2.79
N GLU A 50 -9.70 -8.85 -2.17
CA GLU A 50 -9.55 -8.69 -0.73
C GLU A 50 -10.00 -7.30 -0.27
N VAL A 51 -9.58 -6.23 -0.96
CA VAL A 51 -10.01 -4.86 -0.66
C VAL A 51 -11.53 -4.73 -0.79
N LEU A 52 -12.13 -5.30 -1.83
CA LEU A 52 -13.60 -5.29 -2.01
C LEU A 52 -14.31 -6.05 -0.88
N ARG A 53 -13.79 -7.21 -0.46
CA ARG A 53 -14.36 -8.03 0.60
C ARG A 53 -14.39 -7.32 1.96
N ILE A 54 -13.42 -6.47 2.23
CA ILE A 54 -13.38 -5.66 3.47
C ILE A 54 -14.11 -4.31 3.32
N GLY A 55 -14.81 -4.10 2.20
CA GLY A 55 -15.64 -2.91 1.97
C GLY A 55 -14.89 -1.70 1.40
N GLY A 56 -13.66 -1.87 0.91
CA GLY A 56 -12.90 -0.79 0.27
C GLY A 56 -13.47 -0.41 -1.10
N PHE A 57 -13.51 0.89 -1.39
CA PHE A 57 -14.19 1.42 -2.58
C PHE A 57 -13.40 2.51 -3.33
N GLY A 58 -12.18 2.83 -2.91
CA GLY A 58 -11.37 3.89 -3.54
C GLY A 58 -9.89 3.83 -3.15
N SER A 59 -9.09 4.76 -3.67
CA SER A 59 -7.64 4.81 -3.43
C SER A 59 -7.18 6.17 -2.85
N PRO A 60 -6.32 6.16 -1.81
CA PRO A 60 -5.96 4.97 -1.04
C PRO A 60 -7.10 4.53 -0.11
N THR A 61 -7.21 3.22 0.09
CA THR A 61 -7.89 2.62 1.23
C THR A 61 -6.81 1.97 2.09
N ILE A 62 -6.79 2.30 3.39
CA ILE A 62 -5.80 1.83 4.35
C ILE A 62 -6.53 1.01 5.40
N TYR A 63 -6.13 -0.26 5.56
CA TYR A 63 -6.69 -1.17 6.54
C TYR A 63 -5.66 -1.46 7.63
N VAL A 64 -5.97 -1.08 8.87
CA VAL A 64 -5.12 -1.31 10.04
C VAL A 64 -5.65 -2.49 10.81
N SER A 65 -4.95 -3.61 10.74
CA SER A 65 -5.30 -4.84 11.46
C SER A 65 -4.10 -5.36 12.25
N ARG A 66 -4.38 -6.08 13.35
CA ARG A 66 -3.36 -6.80 14.10
C ARG A 66 -3.98 -8.05 14.75
N PRO A 67 -3.63 -9.26 14.29
CA PRO A 67 -4.17 -10.51 14.84
C PRO A 67 -3.96 -10.66 16.35
N GLU A 68 -2.86 -10.11 16.87
CA GLU A 68 -2.51 -10.10 18.30
C GLU A 68 -2.58 -8.67 18.86
N GLY A 69 -3.64 -7.93 18.52
CA GLY A 69 -3.95 -6.62 19.08
C GLY A 69 -4.26 -6.69 20.58
N PRO A 70 -4.21 -5.54 21.29
CA PRO A 70 -4.71 -5.48 22.66
C PRO A 70 -6.20 -5.88 22.71
N PRO A 71 -6.70 -6.38 23.86
CA PRO A 71 -8.10 -6.73 24.01
C PRO A 71 -9.04 -5.60 23.59
N GLY A 72 -10.01 -5.93 22.73
CA GLY A 72 -11.00 -4.98 22.21
C GLY A 72 -10.53 -4.11 21.04
N PHE A 73 -9.33 -4.34 20.49
CA PHE A 73 -8.96 -3.76 19.19
C PHE A 73 -9.63 -4.53 18.05
N GLU A 74 -10.45 -3.83 17.28
CA GLU A 74 -11.00 -4.30 16.02
C GLU A 74 -10.25 -3.66 14.85
N PRO A 75 -10.10 -4.35 13.70
CA PRO A 75 -9.50 -3.75 12.52
C PRO A 75 -10.25 -2.49 12.05
N GLU A 76 -9.50 -1.47 11.63
CA GLU A 76 -10.04 -0.19 11.20
C GLU A 76 -9.71 0.07 9.72
N MET A 77 -10.70 0.55 8.95
CA MET A 77 -10.53 0.96 7.56
C MET A 77 -10.64 2.48 7.45
N HIS A 78 -9.68 3.09 6.77
CA HIS A 78 -9.66 4.53 6.47
C HIS A 78 -9.55 4.73 4.96
N TRP A 79 -10.29 5.71 4.43
CA TRP A 79 -10.26 6.06 3.01
C TRP A 79 -9.75 7.49 2.83
N GLY A 80 -8.87 7.73 1.86
CA GLY A 80 -8.34 9.05 1.54
C GLY A 80 -7.00 9.39 2.19
N ASN A 81 -6.30 10.34 1.58
CA ASN A 81 -4.98 10.83 2.03
C ASN A 81 -5.06 11.81 3.22
N ASP A 82 -6.25 12.32 3.51
CA ASP A 82 -6.56 13.25 4.60
C ASP A 82 -6.72 12.54 5.96
N ASN A 83 -6.88 11.22 5.96
CA ASN A 83 -7.08 10.41 7.18
C ASN A 83 -5.79 9.83 7.79
N ILE A 84 -4.60 10.30 7.38
CA ILE A 84 -3.32 9.73 7.82
C ILE A 84 -3.11 9.83 9.35
N GLU A 85 -3.58 10.90 9.99
CA GLU A 85 -3.51 11.02 11.45
C GLU A 85 -4.36 9.95 12.16
N LEU A 86 -5.51 9.60 11.60
CA LEU A 86 -6.40 8.55 12.13
C LEU A 86 -5.80 7.15 11.90
N VAL A 87 -5.20 6.92 10.74
CA VAL A 87 -4.45 5.68 10.44
C VAL A 87 -3.34 5.48 11.46
N GLU A 88 -2.61 6.54 11.78
CA GLU A 88 -1.56 6.48 12.79
C GLU A 88 -2.12 6.21 14.20
N ALA A 89 -3.26 6.83 14.54
CA ALA A 89 -3.96 6.55 15.78
C ALA A 89 -4.37 5.09 15.91
N ALA A 90 -4.96 4.53 14.84
CA ALA A 90 -5.32 3.12 14.76
C ALA A 90 -4.09 2.22 14.89
N ALA A 91 -2.97 2.56 14.23
CA ALA A 91 -1.73 1.79 14.32
C ALA A 91 -1.11 1.83 15.72
N LEU A 92 -1.24 2.94 16.46
CA LEU A 92 -0.80 3.05 17.84
C LEU A 92 -1.71 2.25 18.79
N ARG A 93 -3.04 2.35 18.62
CA ARG A 93 -4.01 1.53 19.36
C ARG A 93 -3.77 0.04 19.12
N ALA A 94 -3.54 -0.39 17.88
CA ALA A 94 -3.21 -1.77 17.55
C ALA A 94 -1.96 -2.27 18.29
N LYS A 95 -1.03 -1.37 18.63
CA LYS A 95 0.18 -1.68 19.42
C LYS A 95 -0.03 -1.56 20.94
N GLY A 96 -1.25 -1.28 21.41
CA GLY A 96 -1.54 -1.01 22.82
C GLY A 96 -0.93 0.30 23.33
N ARG A 97 -0.56 1.21 22.43
CA ARG A 97 0.03 2.50 22.77
C ARG A 97 -1.07 3.57 22.79
N PRO A 98 -1.07 4.49 23.77
CA PRO A 98 -2.00 5.60 23.76
C PRO A 98 -1.73 6.47 22.54
N TRP A 99 -2.79 6.88 21.85
CA TRP A 99 -2.72 7.98 20.90
C TRP A 99 -3.12 9.26 21.62
N ARG A 100 -2.24 10.26 21.61
CA ARG A 100 -2.47 11.58 22.21
C ARG A 100 -2.17 12.63 21.16
N TYR A 101 -3.22 13.31 20.70
CA TYR A 101 -3.13 14.40 19.72
C TYR A 101 -2.15 15.50 20.18
N HIS A 102 -2.14 15.81 21.48
CA HIS A 102 -1.34 16.90 22.06
C HIS A 102 0.17 16.63 22.17
N ASP A 103 0.64 15.40 21.99
CA ASP A 103 2.06 15.06 22.17
C ASP A 103 2.92 15.31 20.92
N ARG A 104 2.32 15.76 19.80
CA ARG A 104 3.00 15.96 18.50
C ARG A 104 3.11 17.40 18.04
N CYS A 105 2.46 18.34 18.72
CA CYS A 105 2.48 19.77 18.37
C CYS A 105 3.39 20.60 19.30
N GLY A 106 4.40 19.97 19.89
CA GLY A 106 5.42 20.62 20.73
C GLY A 106 6.70 20.90 19.97
#